data_AF-A0A2W4QS20-F1
#
_entry.id   AF-A0A2W4QS20-F1
#
_cell.length_a   1.000
_cell.length_b   1.000
_cell.length_c   1.000
_cell.angle_alpha   90.00
_cell.angle_beta   90.00
_cell.angle_gamma   90.00
#
_symmetry.space_group_name_H-M   'P 1'
#
loop_
_entity.id
_entity.type
_entity.pdbx_description
1 polymer ?
#
loop_
_entity_poly.entity_id
_entity_poly.type
_entity_poly.pdbx_seq_one_letter_code
_entity_poly.pdbx_strand_id
1 'polypeptide(L)'
;MLAAGRAVLEPVLAPEGFEWVPGGAGHSSGGQFASGSFVRGTRRLELHFRFSLGLVTYHVGGTSLDHESYMRVVLGGKGGNQYPGFSSDPMDGFRHLAHDLREFGQAFLSGSGEEFYGIALRARAEVRKRLP
;
A
#
# COMPACT_ATOMS: atom_id res chain seq x y z
N MET A 1 -7.26 4.15 15.73
CA MET A 1 -6.67 4.73 14.51
C MET A 1 -6.72 3.78 13.32
N LEU A 2 -6.10 2.59 13.37
CA LEU A 2 -6.15 1.66 12.22
C LEU A 2 -7.58 1.32 11.76
N ALA A 3 -8.53 1.12 12.68
CA ALA A 3 -9.94 0.90 12.33
C ALA A 3 -10.58 2.10 11.59
N ALA A 4 -10.24 3.33 11.97
CA ALA A 4 -10.71 4.53 11.26
C ALA A 4 -10.03 4.68 9.90
N GLY A 5 -8.73 4.38 9.81
CA GLY A 5 -7.98 4.32 8.55
C GLY A 5 -8.54 3.28 7.59
N ARG A 6 -8.92 2.10 8.09
CA ARG A 6 -9.64 1.07 7.34
C ARG A 6 -10.93 1.62 6.74
N ALA A 7 -11.74 2.33 7.50
CA ALA A 7 -12.99 2.92 7.01
C ALA A 7 -12.79 3.94 5.87
N VAL A 8 -11.62 4.59 5.79
CA VAL A 8 -11.25 5.47 4.67
C VAL A 8 -10.91 4.68 3.41
N LEU A 9 -10.31 3.49 3.56
CA LEU A 9 -9.86 2.65 2.46
C LEU A 9 -10.95 1.69 1.95
N GLU A 10 -11.91 1.31 2.79
CA GLU A 10 -13.01 0.41 2.44
C GLU A 10 -13.78 0.84 1.18
N PRO A 11 -14.14 2.11 0.98
CA PRO A 11 -14.81 2.56 -0.24
C PRO A 11 -14.01 2.35 -1.53
N VAL A 12 -12.70 2.10 -1.45
CA VAL A 12 -11.83 1.80 -2.61
C VAL A 12 -11.69 0.30 -2.81
N LEU A 13 -11.51 -0.44 -1.72
CA LEU A 13 -11.10 -1.84 -1.75
C LEU A 13 -12.28 -2.82 -1.73
N ALA A 14 -13.35 -2.50 -1.02
CA ALA A 14 -14.52 -3.37 -0.93
C ALA A 14 -15.26 -3.56 -2.27
N PRO A 15 -15.45 -2.52 -3.12
CA PRO A 15 -16.04 -2.71 -4.45
C PRO A 15 -15.22 -3.63 -5.37
N GLU A 16 -13.90 -3.68 -5.15
CA GLU A 16 -12.99 -4.58 -5.83
C GLU A 16 -13.02 -6.00 -5.24
N GLY A 17 -13.80 -6.27 -4.19
CA GLY A 17 -13.95 -7.58 -3.55
C GLY A 17 -12.86 -7.91 -2.54
N PHE A 18 -12.15 -6.90 -2.01
CA PHE A 18 -11.23 -7.12 -0.90
C PHE A 18 -11.96 -7.09 0.44
N GLU A 19 -11.58 -8.03 1.32
CA GLU A 19 -12.08 -8.12 2.68
C GLU A 19 -10.99 -7.78 3.69
N TRP A 20 -11.39 -7.20 4.82
CA TRP A 20 -10.45 -6.87 5.89
C TRP A 20 -10.12 -8.07 6.77
N VAL A 21 -8.83 -8.34 6.94
CA VAL A 21 -8.27 -9.31 7.88
C VAL A 21 -7.42 -8.56 8.93
N PRO A 22 -7.77 -8.64 10.22
CA PRO A 22 -6.95 -8.02 11.27
C PRO A 22 -5.59 -8.70 11.39
N GLY A 23 -4.56 -7.90 11.64
CA GLY A 23 -3.19 -8.36 11.90
C GLY A 23 -2.82 -8.26 13.39
N GLY A 24 -1.53 -8.19 13.66
CA GLY A 24 -1.00 -8.05 15.01
C GLY A 24 -1.21 -6.63 15.55
N ALA A 25 -1.45 -6.54 16.85
CA ALA A 25 -1.48 -5.26 17.57
C ALA A 25 -0.82 -5.41 18.94
N GLY A 26 -0.27 -4.33 19.46
CA GLY A 26 0.39 -4.36 20.76
C GLY A 26 1.12 -3.08 21.13
N HIS A 27 1.94 -3.19 22.16
CA HIS A 27 2.79 -2.11 22.66
C HIS A 27 4.25 -2.59 22.72
N SER A 28 5.18 -1.75 22.28
CA SER A 28 6.62 -1.98 22.42
C SER A 28 7.33 -0.65 22.72
N SER A 29 8.67 -0.67 22.83
CA SER A 29 9.48 0.51 23.21
C SER A 29 9.24 1.75 22.34
N GLY A 30 8.89 1.60 21.07
CA GLY A 30 8.50 2.74 20.23
C GLY A 30 6.99 3.07 20.26
N GLY A 31 6.22 2.59 21.24
CA GLY A 31 4.79 2.84 21.37
C GLY A 31 3.88 1.78 20.75
N GLN A 32 2.57 2.13 20.68
CA GLN A 32 1.51 1.25 20.20
C GLN A 32 1.58 1.04 18.69
N PHE A 33 1.39 -0.20 18.26
CA PHE A 33 1.32 -0.57 16.85
C PHE A 33 0.08 -1.42 16.58
N ALA A 34 -0.39 -1.35 15.34
CA ALA A 34 -1.42 -2.24 14.82
C ALA A 34 -1.17 -2.49 13.34
N SER A 35 -1.45 -3.70 12.87
CA SER A 35 -1.42 -4.05 11.46
C SER A 35 -2.70 -4.76 11.03
N GLY A 36 -2.86 -4.86 9.72
CA GLY A 36 -3.93 -5.63 9.12
C GLY A 36 -3.80 -5.63 7.61
N SER A 37 -4.75 -6.25 6.93
CA SER A 37 -4.68 -6.45 5.50
C SER A 37 -6.04 -6.42 4.85
N PHE A 38 -6.11 -5.89 3.64
CA PHE A 38 -7.20 -6.14 2.72
C PHE A 38 -6.81 -7.32 1.81
N VAL A 39 -7.66 -8.35 1.70
CA VAL A 39 -7.36 -9.60 1.00
C VAL A 39 -8.42 -9.93 -0.04
N ARG A 40 -7.98 -10.35 -1.23
CA ARG A 40 -8.84 -10.88 -2.31
C ARG A 40 -8.08 -11.99 -3.06
N GLY A 41 -8.42 -13.25 -2.80
CA GLY A 41 -7.72 -14.39 -3.41
C GLY A 41 -6.21 -14.32 -3.15
N THR A 42 -5.40 -14.24 -4.21
CA THR A 42 -3.94 -14.14 -4.11
C THR A 42 -3.43 -12.71 -3.92
N ARG A 43 -4.32 -11.71 -3.82
CA ARG A 43 -3.97 -10.29 -3.66
C ARG A 43 -4.14 -9.87 -2.21
N ARG A 44 -3.15 -9.16 -1.67
CA ARG A 44 -3.19 -8.62 -0.31
C ARG A 44 -2.55 -7.24 -0.25
N LEU A 45 -3.25 -6.26 0.31
CA LEU A 45 -2.70 -4.96 0.69
C LEU A 45 -2.48 -4.94 2.20
N GLU A 46 -1.22 -4.98 2.61
CA GLU A 46 -0.82 -5.02 4.01
C GLU A 46 -0.53 -3.61 4.53
N LEU A 47 -1.04 -3.29 5.71
CA LEU A 47 -0.94 -1.99 6.35
C LEU A 47 -0.34 -2.13 7.75
N HIS A 48 0.62 -1.26 8.07
CA HIS A 48 1.16 -1.12 9.44
C HIS A 48 0.99 0.31 9.91
N PHE A 49 0.38 0.47 11.07
CA PHE A 49 0.15 1.75 11.71
C PHE A 49 0.91 1.84 13.03
N ARG A 50 1.69 2.90 13.18
CA ARG A 50 2.39 3.27 14.42
C ARG A 50 2.53 4.78 14.47
N PHE A 51 1.65 5.44 15.21
CA PHE A 51 1.41 6.89 15.20
C PHE A 51 0.94 7.46 13.85
N SER A 52 1.49 7.00 12.73
CA SER A 52 1.05 7.25 11.36
C SER A 52 0.95 5.94 10.57
N LEU A 53 0.36 6.00 9.37
CA LEU A 53 0.44 4.90 8.41
C LEU A 53 1.89 4.81 7.88
N GLY A 54 2.56 3.70 8.15
CA GLY A 54 3.99 3.52 7.88
C GLY A 54 4.26 2.62 6.68
N LEU A 55 4.12 1.30 6.87
CA LEU A 55 4.34 0.33 5.80
C LEU A 55 3.04 0.02 5.08
N VAL A 56 3.08 0.19 3.76
CA VAL A 56 2.03 -0.22 2.83
C VAL A 56 2.66 -1.13 1.80
N THR A 57 2.26 -2.39 1.79
CA THR A 57 2.87 -3.42 0.93
C THR A 57 1.81 -4.15 0.14
N TYR A 58 2.00 -4.18 -1.18
CA TYR A 58 1.21 -4.96 -2.11
C TYR A 58 1.78 -6.37 -2.21
N HIS A 59 0.91 -7.36 -2.19
CA HIS A 59 1.24 -8.76 -2.44
C HIS A 59 0.33 -9.31 -3.53
N VAL A 60 0.89 -9.98 -4.54
CA VAL A 60 0.15 -10.73 -5.56
C VAL A 60 0.86 -12.05 -5.80
N GLY A 61 0.22 -13.15 -5.40
CA GLY A 61 0.87 -14.47 -5.40
C GLY A 61 2.11 -14.47 -4.50
N GLY A 62 3.26 -14.89 -5.04
CA GLY A 62 4.55 -14.87 -4.33
C GLY A 62 5.35 -13.57 -4.44
N THR A 63 4.78 -12.50 -5.02
CA THR A 63 5.48 -11.24 -5.26
C THR A 63 4.98 -10.15 -4.33
N SER A 64 5.91 -9.43 -3.70
CA SER A 64 5.63 -8.26 -2.87
C SER A 64 6.32 -7.01 -3.40
N LEU A 65 5.70 -5.85 -3.20
CA LEU A 65 6.21 -4.54 -3.57
C LEU A 65 5.68 -3.47 -2.60
N ASP A 66 6.54 -2.59 -2.10
CA ASP A 66 6.11 -1.46 -1.28
C ASP A 66 5.45 -0.36 -2.13
N HIS A 67 4.68 0.51 -1.48
CA HIS A 67 3.91 1.53 -2.18
C HIS A 67 4.75 2.56 -2.92
N GLU A 68 5.87 3.00 -2.35
CA GLU A 68 6.73 3.99 -3.00
C GLU A 68 7.32 3.41 -4.29
N SER A 69 7.82 2.19 -4.23
CA SER A 69 8.37 1.49 -5.40
C SER A 69 7.30 1.24 -6.48
N TYR A 70 6.07 0.87 -6.09
CA TYR A 70 4.97 0.72 -7.03
C TYR A 70 4.67 2.05 -7.75
N MET A 71 4.51 3.14 -7.00
CA MET A 71 4.16 4.45 -7.56
C MET A 71 5.27 4.99 -8.46
N ARG A 72 6.53 4.80 -8.08
CA ARG A 72 7.68 5.19 -8.90
C ARG A 72 7.67 4.54 -10.28
N VAL A 73 7.29 3.28 -10.37
CA VAL A 73 7.21 2.59 -11.67
C VAL A 73 5.99 3.03 -12.48
N VAL A 74 4.83 3.20 -11.83
CA VAL A 74 3.58 3.57 -12.51
C VAL A 74 3.62 5.01 -13.02
N LEU A 75 4.17 5.93 -12.24
CA LEU A 75 4.22 7.36 -12.55
C LEU A 75 5.54 7.81 -13.18
N GLY A 76 6.59 7.00 -13.08
CA GLY A 76 7.95 7.36 -13.48
C GLY A 76 8.65 8.31 -12.49
N GLY A 77 9.85 8.78 -12.87
CA GLY A 77 10.75 9.55 -11.99
C GLY A 77 10.27 10.94 -11.57
N LYS A 78 9.12 11.42 -12.07
CA LYS A 78 8.51 12.71 -11.73
C LYS A 78 7.11 12.55 -11.10
N GLY A 79 6.75 11.33 -10.67
CA GLY A 79 5.41 11.03 -10.17
C GLY A 79 4.99 11.85 -8.95
N GLY A 80 3.75 12.32 -8.97
CA GLY A 80 3.11 13.13 -7.91
C GLY A 80 2.03 12.37 -7.14
N ASN A 81 2.35 11.17 -6.67
CA ASN A 81 1.46 10.44 -5.75
C ASN A 81 1.37 11.20 -4.42
N GLN A 82 0.29 11.02 -3.67
CA GLN A 82 0.03 11.77 -2.44
C GLN A 82 0.62 11.09 -1.20
N TYR A 83 0.79 9.76 -1.22
CA TYR A 83 1.29 9.00 -0.07
C TYR A 83 2.82 9.14 0.11
N PRO A 84 3.33 9.24 1.36
CA PRO A 84 2.56 9.44 2.60
C PRO A 84 2.06 10.89 2.77
N GLY A 85 2.71 11.84 2.10
CA GLY A 85 2.46 13.28 2.19
C GLY A 85 3.07 13.91 3.45
N PHE A 86 3.14 15.24 3.47
CA PHE A 86 3.54 16.00 4.66
C PHE A 86 2.28 16.46 5.42
N SER A 87 1.91 15.76 6.48
CA SER A 87 0.79 16.14 7.35
C SER A 87 1.06 15.80 8.80
N SER A 88 0.48 16.59 9.71
CA SER A 88 0.42 16.31 11.14
C SER A 88 -0.83 15.50 11.52
N ASP A 89 -1.81 15.36 10.62
CA ASP A 89 -2.97 14.47 10.83
C ASP A 89 -2.59 13.04 10.41
N PRO A 90 -2.50 12.08 11.35
CA PRO A 90 -2.19 10.68 11.03
C PRO A 90 -3.23 9.98 10.15
N MET A 91 -4.43 10.58 9.97
CA MET A 91 -5.44 10.09 9.03
C MET A 91 -5.15 10.47 7.57
N ASP A 92 -4.36 11.52 7.31
CA ASP A 92 -4.08 11.96 5.95
C ASP A 92 -3.30 10.91 5.16
N GLY A 93 -2.41 10.15 5.80
CA GLY A 93 -1.75 9.02 5.15
C GLY A 93 -2.72 8.01 4.55
N PHE A 94 -3.86 7.74 5.22
CA PHE A 94 -4.91 6.87 4.68
C PHE A 94 -5.69 7.52 3.54
N ARG A 95 -5.96 8.83 3.62
CA ARG A 95 -6.66 9.58 2.56
C ARG A 95 -5.81 9.67 1.29
N HIS A 96 -4.52 9.94 1.45
CA HIS A 96 -3.53 9.94 0.37
C HIS A 96 -3.37 8.56 -0.26
N LEU A 97 -3.27 7.50 0.55
CA LEU A 97 -3.26 6.14 0.03
C LEU A 97 -4.55 5.82 -0.74
N ALA A 98 -5.72 6.23 -0.24
CA ALA A 98 -6.99 6.03 -0.93
C ALA A 98 -7.02 6.74 -2.28
N HIS A 99 -6.50 7.97 -2.36
CA HIS A 99 -6.33 8.70 -3.61
C HIS A 99 -5.42 7.93 -4.57
N ASP A 100 -4.22 7.56 -4.14
CA ASP A 100 -3.24 6.89 -4.99
C ASP A 100 -3.72 5.52 -5.49
N LEU A 101 -4.48 4.78 -4.68
CA LEU A 101 -5.13 3.53 -5.10
C LEU A 101 -6.18 3.76 -6.19
N ARG A 102 -7.01 4.80 -6.06
CA ARG A 102 -8.04 5.12 -7.07
C ARG A 102 -7.42 5.53 -8.40
N GLU A 103 -6.42 6.40 -8.36
CA GLU A 103 -5.83 6.99 -9.56
C GLU A 103 -4.84 6.05 -10.26
N PHE A 104 -4.04 5.30 -9.48
CA PHE A 104 -2.86 4.58 -10.00
C PHE A 104 -2.82 3.09 -9.62
N GLY A 105 -3.76 2.64 -8.79
CA GLY A 105 -3.75 1.28 -8.22
C GLY A 105 -4.28 0.18 -9.13
N GLN A 106 -4.71 0.48 -10.37
CA GLN A 106 -5.49 -0.46 -11.19
C GLN A 106 -4.81 -1.82 -11.41
N ALA A 107 -3.49 -1.87 -11.67
CA ALA A 107 -2.78 -3.14 -11.88
C ALA A 107 -2.81 -4.04 -10.62
N PHE A 108 -2.88 -3.44 -9.43
CA PHE A 108 -3.12 -4.17 -8.19
C PHE A 108 -4.61 -4.44 -7.92
N LEU A 109 -5.49 -3.47 -8.16
CA LEU A 109 -6.90 -3.58 -7.80
C LEU A 109 -7.67 -4.57 -8.66
N SER A 110 -7.58 -4.46 -9.98
CA SER A 110 -8.39 -5.24 -10.93
C SER A 110 -7.60 -5.82 -12.11
N GLY A 111 -6.35 -5.41 -12.30
CA GLY A 111 -5.48 -5.94 -13.35
C GLY A 111 -5.15 -7.42 -13.21
N SER A 112 -4.39 -7.95 -14.15
CA SER A 112 -3.85 -9.30 -14.15
C SER A 112 -2.67 -9.46 -13.17
N GLY A 113 -2.29 -10.70 -12.88
CA GLY A 113 -1.07 -10.98 -12.12
C GLY A 113 0.19 -10.59 -12.90
N GLU A 114 0.15 -10.70 -14.22
CA GLU A 114 1.28 -10.37 -15.11
C GLU A 114 1.57 -8.87 -15.14
N GLU A 115 0.55 -8.02 -15.16
CA GLU A 115 0.71 -6.56 -15.08
C GLU A 115 1.41 -6.15 -13.77
N PHE A 116 0.94 -6.68 -12.64
CA PHE A 116 1.57 -6.42 -11.35
C PHE A 116 3.01 -6.95 -11.30
N TYR A 117 3.25 -8.16 -11.82
CA TYR A 117 4.58 -8.74 -11.88
C TYR A 117 5.54 -7.92 -12.74
N GLY A 118 5.08 -7.39 -13.88
CA GLY A 118 5.85 -6.49 -14.73
C GLY A 118 6.26 -5.21 -14.01
N ILE A 119 5.38 -4.63 -13.19
CA ILE A 119 5.69 -3.48 -12.34
C ILE A 119 6.76 -3.85 -11.31
N ALA A 120 6.58 -4.96 -10.59
CA ALA A 120 7.53 -5.42 -9.57
C ALA A 120 8.93 -5.73 -10.14
N LEU A 121 9.00 -6.31 -11.34
CA LEU A 121 10.28 -6.54 -12.03
C LEU A 121 11.00 -5.23 -12.37
N ARG A 122 10.27 -4.24 -12.89
CA ARG A 122 10.85 -2.91 -13.19
C ARG A 122 11.36 -2.22 -11.93
N ALA A 123 10.60 -2.27 -10.84
CA ALA A 123 11.01 -1.69 -9.56
C ALA A 123 12.33 -2.32 -9.05
N ARG A 124 12.45 -3.66 -9.09
CA ARG A 124 13.67 -4.37 -8.69
C ARG A 124 14.87 -4.01 -9.58
N ALA A 125 14.64 -3.84 -10.88
CA ALA A 125 15.68 -3.42 -11.81
C ALA A 125 16.18 -1.99 -11.53
N GLU A 126 15.29 -1.08 -11.12
CA GLU A 126 15.69 0.29 -10.72
C GLU A 126 16.54 0.31 -9.46
N VAL A 127 16.19 -0.50 -8.44
CA VAL A 127 17.00 -0.62 -7.23
C VAL A 127 18.40 -1.12 -7.56
N ARG A 128 18.52 -2.16 -8.41
CA ARG A 128 19.81 -2.71 -8.80
C ARG A 128 20.70 -1.70 -9.56
N LYS A 129 20.13 -0.79 -10.34
CA LYS A 129 20.88 0.27 -11.04
C LYS A 129 21.44 1.34 -10.09
N ARG A 130 20.94 1.42 -8.85
CA ARG A 130 21.34 2.42 -7.85
C ARG A 130 22.36 1.90 -6.83
N LEU A 131 22.62 0.59 -6.82
CA LEU A 131 23.68 0.01 -6.00
C LEU A 131 25.03 0.25 -6.71
N PRO A 132 26.05 0.78 -5.99
CA PRO A 132 27.38 1.05 -6.55
C PRO A 132 28.12 -0.22 -6.97
#